data_AF-A0A7C5H8A5-F1
#
_entry.id   AF-A0A7C5H8A5-F1
#
_cell.length_a   1.000
_cell.length_b   1.000
_cell.length_c   1.000
_cell.angle_alpha   90.00
_cell.angle_beta   90.00
_cell.angle_gamma   90.00
#
_symmetry.space_group_name_H-M   'P 1'
#
loop_
_entity.id
_entity.type
_entity.pdbx_description
1 polymer ?
#
loop_
_entity_poly.entity_id
_entity_poly.type
_entity_poly.pdbx_seq_one_letter_code
_entity_poly.pdbx_strand_id
1 'polypeptide(L)'
;MKDKFAHAYLKEDKARRERWAYLTEGIEDNHIRWTLEVMLDNEANAANRPQTMFSDTTTTTNIATFTKFALPLIRRIYPASYIYNLISVQPLTGPTGKAFYLDAQYGTAKAGTGVTSEVVAAADGSTTEFEYTVAHLPVGFGSVTVTATVSSAAVTATDSATNGVLAGDFDGTINYNTGKVTLSFGTAPDSSTNITIDYTYDKVAVGDRADQLFAHNYSDDTPANSPAQEMNVTISGVDITTTEKALKTIIQMEAVQDMYSQFGLRAENELATIVANQIRREIEIEIAYALLNGASAGNVNWSATVPSSAPWTSLNPKDWAETMVDAMIDADTFVWNKRWTSTNWAIMSGAAVARLEKLDSFKADVDSQKANLGLTRAGVLRSR
;
A
#
# COMPACT_ATOMS: atom_id res chain seq x y z
N MET A 1 45.37 64.22 4.78
CA MET A 1 45.30 62.80 4.36
C MET A 1 45.75 61.86 5.49
N LYS A 2 45.19 62.01 6.71
CA LYS A 2 45.54 61.19 7.89
C LYS A 2 44.34 60.69 8.73
N ASP A 3 43.10 60.95 8.32
CA ASP A 3 41.89 60.61 9.10
C ASP A 3 41.08 59.43 8.57
N LYS A 4 41.57 58.71 7.54
CA LYS A 4 40.79 57.62 6.91
C LYS A 4 41.12 56.20 7.38
N PHE A 5 42.05 56.02 8.33
CA PHE A 5 42.46 54.69 8.80
C PHE A 5 42.61 54.57 10.33
N ALA A 6 41.71 55.20 11.10
CA ALA A 6 41.49 54.78 12.48
C ALA A 6 40.50 53.61 12.47
N HIS A 7 40.88 52.46 13.04
CA HIS A 7 40.05 51.26 13.15
C HIS A 7 38.67 51.58 13.76
N ALA A 8 37.61 50.84 13.41
CA ALA A 8 36.21 51.22 13.68
C ALA A 8 35.85 51.47 15.15
N TYR A 9 36.62 50.91 16.09
CA TYR A 9 36.49 51.13 17.53
C TYR A 9 37.19 52.41 18.03
N LEU A 10 37.92 53.11 17.16
CA LEU A 10 38.70 54.30 17.49
C LEU A 10 38.03 55.65 17.09
N LYS A 11 36.71 55.67 16.85
CA LYS A 11 35.96 56.91 16.54
C LYS A 11 35.10 57.35 17.72
N GLU A 12 35.20 58.62 18.09
CA GLU A 12 34.34 59.24 19.12
C GLU A 12 32.91 59.37 18.58
N ASP A 13 31.94 58.86 19.34
CA ASP A 13 30.52 58.88 19.00
C ASP A 13 29.79 59.85 19.94
N LYS A 14 29.33 60.98 19.39
CA LYS A 14 28.64 62.02 20.16
C LYS A 14 27.39 61.50 20.87
N ALA A 15 26.67 60.56 20.26
CA ALA A 15 25.47 59.98 20.86
C ALA A 15 25.82 59.11 22.07
N ARG A 16 26.94 58.39 22.04
CA ARG A 16 27.42 57.59 23.18
C ARG A 16 27.85 58.46 24.36
N ARG A 17 28.53 59.56 24.07
CA ARG A 17 28.95 60.53 25.07
C ARG A 17 27.76 61.18 25.76
N GLU A 18 26.74 61.58 25.01
CA GLU A 18 25.51 62.16 25.59
C GLU A 18 24.77 61.16 26.48
N ARG A 19 24.73 59.87 26.11
CA ARG A 19 24.08 58.82 26.92
C ARG A 19 24.74 58.61 28.28
N TRP A 20 26.07 58.62 28.34
CA TRP A 20 26.83 58.29 29.56
C TRP A 20 27.45 59.50 30.27
N ALA A 21 27.17 60.72 29.79
CA ALA A 21 27.75 61.98 30.29
C ALA A 21 27.66 62.13 31.81
N TYR A 22 26.56 61.67 32.41
CA TYR A 22 26.32 61.74 33.86
C TYR A 22 27.21 60.82 34.71
N LEU A 23 27.82 59.78 34.12
CA LEU A 23 28.73 58.85 34.82
C LEU A 23 30.21 59.11 34.51
N THR A 24 30.49 59.94 33.52
CA THR A 24 31.84 60.26 33.06
C THR A 24 32.28 61.69 33.39
N GLU A 25 31.51 62.39 34.21
CA GLU A 25 31.82 63.76 34.65
C GLU A 25 33.05 63.74 35.57
N GLY A 26 34.03 64.61 35.29
CA GLY A 26 35.27 64.73 36.09
C GLY A 26 36.44 63.86 35.64
N ILE A 27 36.30 63.04 34.59
CA ILE A 27 37.43 62.31 33.99
C ILE A 27 38.12 63.20 32.94
N GLU A 28 39.30 63.72 33.27
CA GLU A 28 40.07 64.61 32.39
C GLU A 28 40.79 63.86 31.24
N ASP A 29 41.14 62.59 31.45
CA ASP A 29 41.79 61.76 30.44
C ASP A 29 40.76 61.17 29.44
N ASN A 30 40.85 61.64 28.19
CA ASN A 30 39.96 61.23 27.11
C ASN A 30 40.02 59.73 26.79
N HIS A 31 41.16 59.05 27.01
CA HIS A 31 41.27 57.62 26.69
C HIS A 31 40.55 56.75 27.72
N ILE A 32 40.67 57.10 29.00
CA ILE A 32 40.00 56.42 30.11
C ILE A 32 38.49 56.62 30.02
N ARG A 33 38.06 57.87 29.81
CA ARG A 33 36.64 58.21 29.64
C ARG A 33 36.00 57.36 28.55
N TRP A 34 36.63 57.27 27.39
CA TRP A 34 36.05 56.55 26.25
C TRP A 34 36.03 55.03 26.43
N THR A 35 37.07 54.47 27.03
CA THR A 35 37.10 53.03 27.34
C THR A 35 35.95 52.68 28.30
N LEU A 36 35.71 53.53 29.30
CA LEU A 36 34.59 53.40 30.22
C LEU A 36 33.24 53.54 29.50
N GLU A 37 33.07 54.52 28.60
CA GLU A 37 31.86 54.67 27.77
C GLU A 37 31.59 53.44 26.91
N VAL A 38 32.63 52.82 26.33
CA VAL A 38 32.50 51.60 25.52
C VAL A 38 32.12 50.39 26.38
N MET A 39 32.73 50.26 27.57
CA MET A 39 32.38 49.20 28.51
C MET A 39 30.92 49.34 28.98
N LEU A 40 30.48 50.54 29.34
CA LEU A 40 29.09 50.81 29.72
C LEU A 40 28.10 50.53 28.59
N ASP A 41 28.45 50.82 27.33
CA ASP A 41 27.61 50.49 26.18
C ASP A 41 27.52 48.98 25.96
N ASN A 42 28.60 48.23 26.18
CA ASN A 42 28.60 46.77 26.10
C ASN A 42 27.79 46.14 27.24
N GLU A 43 27.92 46.65 28.47
CA GLU A 43 27.16 46.18 29.63
C GLU A 43 25.66 46.51 29.50
N ALA A 44 25.31 47.71 29.06
CA ALA A 44 23.92 48.08 28.81
C ALA A 44 23.30 47.27 27.68
N ASN A 45 24.04 46.99 26.61
CA ASN A 45 23.58 46.09 25.55
C ASN A 45 23.50 44.64 26.03
N ALA A 46 24.37 44.17 26.91
CA ALA A 46 24.27 42.84 27.51
C ALA A 46 23.01 42.72 28.40
N ALA A 47 22.67 43.76 29.16
CA ALA A 47 21.47 43.81 30.00
C ALA A 47 20.16 43.92 29.19
N ASN A 48 20.17 44.66 28.07
CA ASN A 48 18.99 44.85 27.21
C ASN A 48 18.82 43.79 26.11
N ARG A 49 19.75 42.84 25.96
CA ARG A 49 19.53 41.69 25.10
C ARG A 49 18.36 40.88 25.68
N PRO A 50 17.26 40.66 24.94
CA PRO A 50 16.18 39.82 25.42
C PRO A 50 16.76 38.45 25.76
N GLN A 51 16.77 38.11 27.05
CA GLN A 51 17.14 36.79 27.56
C GLN A 51 16.11 35.76 27.07
N THR A 52 16.23 35.36 25.81
CA THR A 52 15.48 34.25 25.23
C THR A 52 16.40 33.04 25.17
N MET A 53 16.89 32.58 26.32
CA MET A 53 17.35 31.19 26.53
C MET A 53 17.17 30.91 28.03
N PHE A 54 16.04 30.29 28.37
CA PHE A 54 15.63 29.84 29.71
C PHE A 54 15.14 30.94 30.66
N SER A 55 13.83 30.89 30.95
CA SER A 55 13.13 31.73 31.93
C SER A 55 13.62 31.44 33.35
N ASP A 56 14.62 32.19 33.82
CA ASP A 56 14.90 32.33 35.25
C ASP A 56 13.95 33.39 35.83
N THR A 57 12.94 32.92 36.55
CA THR A 57 12.05 33.80 37.35
C THR A 57 12.85 34.41 38.49
N THR A 58 13.25 35.68 38.36
CA THR A 58 13.80 36.47 39.47
C THR A 58 12.73 36.69 40.54
N THR A 59 12.74 35.87 41.59
CA THR A 59 11.95 36.13 42.81
C THR A 59 12.72 37.08 43.72
N THR A 60 12.01 37.99 44.39
CA THR A 60 12.48 39.25 44.98
C THR A 60 13.31 39.13 46.27
N THR A 61 14.21 38.15 46.38
CA THR A 61 15.10 38.04 47.56
C THR A 61 16.49 37.52 47.17
N ASN A 62 17.13 38.24 46.23
CA ASN A 62 18.56 38.36 45.92
C ASN A 62 19.55 37.20 46.24
N ILE A 63 19.10 35.96 46.24
CA ILE A 63 19.92 34.75 46.18
C ILE A 63 19.30 33.94 45.07
N ALA A 64 19.94 33.95 43.89
CA ALA A 64 19.60 33.02 42.82
C ALA A 64 19.83 31.60 43.35
N THR A 65 18.74 30.92 43.71
CA THR A 65 18.82 29.53 44.15
C THR A 65 19.12 28.68 42.93
N PHE A 66 20.27 28.01 42.93
CA PHE A 66 20.58 27.01 41.91
C PHE A 66 19.41 26.02 41.79
N THR A 67 19.05 25.67 40.55
CA THR A 67 18.07 24.62 40.28
C THR A 67 18.59 23.31 40.87
N LYS A 68 18.11 22.99 42.10
CA LYS A 68 18.64 21.89 42.91
C LYS A 68 18.25 20.50 42.38
N PHE A 69 17.23 20.42 41.51
CA PHE A 69 16.71 19.16 40.98
C PHE A 69 16.42 19.30 39.49
N ALA A 70 17.11 18.49 38.67
CA ALA A 70 16.74 18.26 37.28
C ALA A 70 15.79 17.05 37.21
N LEU A 71 14.70 17.19 36.45
CA LEU A 71 13.85 16.05 36.15
C LEU A 71 14.60 15.08 35.22
N PRO A 72 14.45 13.75 35.41
CA PRO A 72 15.10 12.77 34.54
C PRO A 72 14.57 12.87 33.10
N LEU A 73 15.41 12.46 32.14
CA LEU A 73 15.03 12.41 30.73
C LEU A 73 13.90 11.39 30.50
N ILE A 74 12.87 11.82 29.77
CA ILE A 74 11.77 10.96 29.34
C ILE A 74 12.06 10.46 27.93
N ARG A 75 12.00 9.15 27.74
CA ARG A 75 12.12 8.51 26.42
C ARG A 75 10.73 8.24 25.84
N ARG A 76 10.60 8.31 24.51
CA ARG A 76 9.40 7.82 23.82
C ARG A 76 9.39 6.29 23.84
N ILE A 77 8.23 5.69 24.15
CA ILE A 77 8.04 4.25 24.04
C ILE A 77 8.01 3.82 22.57
N TYR A 78 8.75 2.76 22.23
CA TYR A 78 8.64 2.13 20.92
C TYR A 78 7.41 1.22 20.88
N PRO A 79 6.59 1.30 19.81
CA PRO A 79 5.44 0.44 19.69
C PRO A 79 5.88 -1.02 19.57
N ALA A 80 5.08 -1.91 20.15
CA ALA A 80 5.23 -3.34 19.93
C ALA A 80 4.79 -3.70 18.51
N SER A 81 5.38 -4.76 17.97
CA SER A 81 4.98 -5.32 16.67
C SER A 81 4.79 -6.83 16.80
N TYR A 82 3.73 -7.32 16.17
CA TYR A 82 3.35 -8.73 16.13
C TYR A 82 3.38 -9.30 14.70
N ILE A 83 3.93 -8.54 13.73
CA ILE A 83 3.81 -8.86 12.31
C ILE A 83 4.50 -10.18 11.94
N TYR A 84 5.65 -10.49 12.53
CA TYR A 84 6.40 -11.72 12.23
C TYR A 84 5.65 -13.01 12.60
N ASN A 85 4.64 -12.93 13.46
CA ASN A 85 3.79 -14.08 13.79
C ASN A 85 2.64 -14.28 12.80
N LEU A 86 2.41 -13.32 11.88
CA LEU A 86 1.35 -13.36 10.88
C LEU A 86 1.85 -13.84 9.51
N ILE A 87 3.16 -13.72 9.26
CA ILE A 87 3.78 -14.05 7.98
C ILE A 87 4.82 -15.16 8.13
N SER A 88 5.03 -15.92 7.05
CA SER A 88 6.17 -16.83 6.95
C SER A 88 7.39 -16.07 6.46
N VAL A 89 8.54 -16.33 7.06
CA VAL A 89 9.82 -15.74 6.66
C VAL A 89 10.68 -16.82 6.03
N GLN A 90 11.14 -16.57 4.81
CA GLN A 90 12.12 -17.41 4.14
C GLN A 90 13.43 -16.61 4.02
N PRO A 91 14.46 -16.94 4.82
CA PRO A 91 15.73 -16.22 4.76
C PRO A 91 16.40 -16.47 3.41
N LEU A 92 16.87 -15.40 2.77
CA LEU A 92 17.64 -15.47 1.53
C LEU A 92 19.15 -15.50 1.84
N THR A 93 19.89 -16.35 1.13
CA THR A 93 21.36 -16.40 1.20
C THR A 93 22.05 -15.44 0.24
N GLY A 94 21.31 -14.87 -0.72
CA GLY A 94 21.81 -13.94 -1.73
C GLY A 94 20.79 -12.84 -2.06
N PRO A 95 21.17 -11.85 -2.88
CA PRO A 95 20.35 -10.66 -3.18
C PRO A 95 19.13 -10.93 -4.06
N THR A 96 19.07 -12.11 -4.68
CA THR A 96 17.96 -12.52 -5.54
C THR A 96 17.54 -13.95 -5.21
N GLY A 97 16.24 -14.20 -5.19
CA GLY A 97 15.64 -15.53 -5.11
C GLY A 97 14.67 -15.75 -6.26
N LYS A 98 14.28 -17.01 -6.48
CA LYS A 98 13.15 -17.36 -7.36
C LYS A 98 12.26 -18.36 -6.65
N ALA A 99 10.96 -18.15 -6.71
CA ALA A 99 9.95 -19.08 -6.21
C ALA A 99 9.30 -19.79 -7.39
N PHE A 100 9.41 -21.11 -7.45
CA PHE A 100 8.78 -21.93 -8.49
C PHE A 100 7.49 -22.54 -7.97
N TYR A 101 6.49 -22.61 -8.83
CA TYR A 101 5.26 -23.34 -8.59
C TYR A 101 4.92 -24.22 -9.79
N LEU A 102 4.30 -25.36 -9.47
CA LEU A 102 3.86 -26.35 -10.42
C LEU A 102 2.35 -26.17 -10.61
N ASP A 103 1.92 -26.04 -11.86
CA ASP A 103 0.51 -25.96 -12.22
C ASP A 103 0.14 -27.13 -13.14
N ALA A 104 -0.80 -27.96 -12.67
CA ALA A 104 -1.33 -29.08 -13.42
C ALA A 104 -2.57 -28.63 -14.20
N GLN A 105 -2.53 -28.84 -15.51
CA GLN A 105 -3.54 -28.41 -16.46
C GLN A 105 -4.14 -29.61 -17.19
N TYR A 106 -5.42 -29.51 -17.52
CA TYR A 106 -6.13 -30.53 -18.26
C TYR A 106 -6.13 -30.22 -19.76
N GLY A 107 -6.00 -31.25 -20.59
CA GLY A 107 -6.14 -31.12 -22.04
C GLY A 107 -4.88 -31.49 -22.84
N THR A 108 -5.11 -31.82 -24.10
CA THR A 108 -4.11 -32.26 -25.08
C THR A 108 -3.43 -31.08 -25.79
N ALA A 109 -3.94 -29.85 -25.63
CA ALA A 109 -3.47 -28.68 -26.36
C ALA A 109 -2.36 -27.94 -25.60
N LYS A 110 -1.19 -27.84 -26.23
CA LYS A 110 -0.28 -26.71 -25.99
C LYS A 110 -0.72 -25.57 -26.89
N ALA A 111 -1.28 -24.51 -26.31
CA ALA A 111 -1.78 -23.30 -26.97
C ALA A 111 -2.94 -23.55 -27.98
N GLY A 112 -3.95 -22.66 -27.97
CA GLY A 112 -5.17 -22.79 -28.76
C GLY A 112 -4.91 -22.99 -30.26
N THR A 113 -5.70 -23.85 -30.90
CA THR A 113 -5.59 -24.10 -32.34
C THR A 113 -6.36 -23.02 -33.10
N GLY A 114 -5.70 -22.34 -34.03
CA GLY A 114 -6.33 -21.32 -34.87
C GLY A 114 -7.10 -21.94 -36.04
N VAL A 115 -8.32 -21.46 -36.28
CA VAL A 115 -9.04 -21.62 -37.54
C VAL A 115 -8.89 -20.32 -38.32
N THR A 116 -8.49 -20.45 -39.58
CA THR A 116 -8.32 -19.31 -40.50
C THR A 116 -9.28 -19.44 -41.67
N SER A 117 -9.89 -18.33 -42.05
CA SER A 117 -10.70 -18.12 -43.25
C SER A 117 -11.93 -19.03 -43.34
N GLU A 118 -12.62 -19.23 -42.22
CA GLU A 118 -13.92 -19.90 -42.22
C GLU A 118 -14.96 -18.99 -42.89
N VAL A 119 -15.74 -19.53 -43.83
CA VAL A 119 -16.68 -18.72 -44.63
C VAL A 119 -17.99 -18.57 -43.87
N VAL A 120 -18.31 -17.32 -43.51
CA VAL A 120 -19.55 -16.91 -42.83
C VAL A 120 -20.70 -16.85 -43.83
N ALA A 121 -20.49 -16.16 -44.95
CA ALA A 121 -21.45 -16.01 -46.04
C ALA A 121 -20.77 -15.51 -47.32
N ALA A 122 -21.40 -15.76 -48.47
CA ALA A 122 -21.07 -15.08 -49.72
C ALA A 122 -21.94 -13.82 -49.83
N ALA A 123 -21.31 -12.66 -50.02
CA ALA A 123 -22.00 -11.38 -50.11
C ALA A 123 -22.72 -11.20 -51.45
N ASP A 124 -23.93 -10.67 -51.39
CA ASP A 124 -24.82 -10.45 -52.54
C ASP A 124 -24.84 -8.99 -53.03
N GLY A 125 -24.13 -8.07 -52.36
CA GLY A 125 -24.14 -6.64 -52.69
C GLY A 125 -25.32 -5.85 -52.14
N SER A 126 -26.22 -6.47 -51.38
CA SER A 126 -27.45 -5.81 -50.89
C SER A 126 -27.78 -6.07 -49.42
N THR A 127 -27.32 -7.18 -48.83
CA THR A 127 -27.58 -7.54 -47.44
C THR A 127 -26.57 -6.88 -46.50
N THR A 128 -27.08 -6.27 -45.43
CA THR A 128 -26.26 -5.57 -44.42
C THR A 128 -26.17 -6.32 -43.09
N GLU A 129 -26.95 -7.39 -42.92
CA GLU A 129 -26.96 -8.20 -41.69
C GLU A 129 -26.71 -9.67 -42.02
N PHE A 130 -25.82 -10.29 -41.25
CA PHE A 130 -25.47 -11.71 -41.42
C PHE A 130 -25.48 -12.42 -40.07
N GLU A 131 -25.95 -13.66 -40.08
CA GLU A 131 -25.96 -14.54 -38.91
C GLU A 131 -25.30 -15.87 -39.28
N TYR A 132 -24.36 -16.32 -38.45
CA TYR A 132 -23.63 -17.56 -38.66
C TYR A 132 -23.23 -18.21 -37.33
N THR A 133 -23.12 -19.54 -37.32
CA THR A 133 -22.62 -20.30 -36.17
C THR A 133 -21.30 -20.92 -36.56
N VAL A 134 -20.23 -20.59 -35.83
CA VAL A 134 -18.89 -21.13 -36.10
C VAL A 134 -18.84 -22.65 -35.95
N ALA A 135 -18.00 -23.29 -36.76
CA ALA A 135 -17.88 -24.74 -36.82
C ALA A 135 -17.22 -25.36 -35.57
N HIS A 136 -16.36 -24.62 -34.86
CA HIS A 136 -15.61 -25.13 -33.71
C HIS A 136 -15.94 -24.33 -32.44
N LEU A 137 -16.32 -25.07 -31.39
CA LEU A 137 -16.75 -24.56 -30.10
C LEU A 137 -15.90 -25.18 -28.98
N PRO A 138 -15.70 -24.48 -27.85
CA PRO A 138 -15.95 -23.05 -27.61
C PRO A 138 -14.93 -22.12 -28.30
N VAL A 139 -15.36 -20.89 -28.60
CA VAL A 139 -14.51 -19.86 -29.22
C VAL A 139 -13.65 -19.18 -28.15
N GLY A 140 -12.35 -19.03 -28.39
CA GLY A 140 -11.44 -18.35 -27.48
C GLY A 140 -11.78 -16.86 -27.34
N PHE A 141 -11.80 -16.36 -26.10
CA PHE A 141 -12.09 -14.95 -25.80
C PHE A 141 -11.12 -14.01 -26.51
N GLY A 142 -11.63 -12.94 -27.14
CA GLY A 142 -10.80 -11.92 -27.78
C GLY A 142 -10.05 -12.38 -29.02
N SER A 143 -10.32 -13.59 -29.54
CA SER A 143 -9.56 -14.19 -30.64
C SER A 143 -10.22 -14.03 -32.01
N VAL A 144 -11.44 -13.49 -32.06
CA VAL A 144 -12.24 -13.44 -33.28
C VAL A 144 -11.91 -12.21 -34.12
N THR A 145 -11.59 -12.44 -35.39
CA THR A 145 -11.41 -11.40 -36.42
C THR A 145 -12.27 -11.74 -37.62
N VAL A 146 -13.13 -10.82 -38.04
CA VAL A 146 -13.97 -10.98 -39.24
C VAL A 146 -13.47 -10.04 -40.32
N THR A 147 -13.30 -10.57 -41.53
CA THR A 147 -12.86 -9.81 -42.71
C THR A 147 -13.91 -9.90 -43.81
N ALA A 148 -14.30 -8.75 -44.37
CA ALA A 148 -15.19 -8.62 -45.52
C ALA A 148 -14.62 -7.63 -46.54
N THR A 149 -15.17 -7.56 -47.75
CA THR A 149 -14.79 -6.58 -48.77
C THR A 149 -15.95 -5.63 -49.03
N VAL A 150 -15.74 -4.33 -48.85
CA VAL A 150 -16.73 -3.27 -49.09
C VAL A 150 -16.09 -2.21 -49.96
N SER A 151 -16.74 -1.84 -51.08
CA SER A 151 -16.24 -0.81 -52.02
C SER A 151 -14.80 -1.08 -52.50
N SER A 152 -14.50 -2.34 -52.80
CA SER A 152 -13.19 -2.83 -53.26
C SER A 152 -12.05 -2.66 -52.24
N ALA A 153 -12.36 -2.45 -50.96
CA ALA A 153 -11.41 -2.43 -49.86
C ALA A 153 -11.76 -3.51 -48.82
N ALA A 154 -10.73 -4.13 -48.23
CA ALA A 154 -10.92 -5.05 -47.11
C ALA A 154 -11.28 -4.26 -45.85
N VAL A 155 -12.36 -4.65 -45.21
CA VAL A 155 -12.85 -4.11 -43.94
C VAL A 155 -12.79 -5.20 -42.87
N THR A 156 -12.46 -4.82 -41.64
CA THR A 156 -12.27 -5.77 -40.54
C THR A 156 -12.98 -5.34 -39.27
N ALA A 157 -13.50 -6.32 -38.52
CA ALA A 157 -13.99 -6.15 -37.17
C ALA A 157 -13.33 -7.17 -36.24
N THR A 158 -12.84 -6.71 -35.10
CA THR A 158 -12.09 -7.52 -34.14
C THR A 158 -12.80 -7.57 -32.80
N ASP A 159 -12.68 -8.69 -32.10
CA ASP A 159 -13.27 -8.89 -30.79
C ASP A 159 -12.52 -8.14 -29.68
N SER A 160 -13.25 -7.36 -28.88
CA SER A 160 -12.73 -6.70 -27.70
C SER A 160 -12.84 -7.59 -26.45
N ALA A 161 -11.91 -8.55 -26.33
CA ALA A 161 -11.43 -9.31 -25.16
C ALA A 161 -12.39 -9.83 -24.05
N THR A 162 -13.63 -9.39 -23.88
CA THR A 162 -14.46 -9.75 -22.71
C THR A 162 -15.97 -9.71 -22.91
N ASN A 163 -16.50 -8.94 -23.86
CA ASN A 163 -17.95 -8.72 -23.99
C ASN A 163 -18.59 -9.35 -25.23
N GLY A 164 -17.80 -10.05 -26.07
CA GLY A 164 -18.31 -10.64 -27.31
C GLY A 164 -18.79 -9.58 -28.31
N VAL A 165 -18.24 -8.37 -28.26
CA VAL A 165 -18.53 -7.31 -29.23
C VAL A 165 -17.40 -7.24 -30.23
N LEU A 166 -17.74 -7.40 -31.50
CA LEU A 166 -16.85 -7.16 -32.63
C LEU A 166 -16.95 -5.69 -33.00
N ALA A 167 -15.82 -4.98 -32.96
CA ALA A 167 -15.74 -3.57 -33.29
C ALA A 167 -14.61 -3.32 -34.29
N GLY A 168 -14.82 -2.38 -35.21
CA GLY A 168 -13.89 -2.03 -36.27
C GLY A 168 -14.57 -1.19 -37.34
N ASP A 169 -14.42 -1.60 -38.60
CA ASP A 169 -15.08 -0.94 -39.75
C ASP A 169 -16.59 -1.24 -39.83
N PHE A 170 -17.06 -2.25 -39.10
CA PHE A 170 -18.45 -2.64 -38.94
C PHE A 170 -18.68 -3.25 -37.55
N ASP A 171 -19.93 -3.27 -37.11
CA ASP A 171 -20.28 -3.75 -35.77
C ASP A 171 -20.76 -5.21 -35.82
N GLY A 172 -20.50 -5.96 -34.75
CA GLY A 172 -21.00 -7.30 -34.62
C GLY A 172 -20.97 -7.81 -33.19
N THR A 173 -21.54 -8.98 -32.97
CA THR A 173 -21.47 -9.68 -31.69
C THR A 173 -21.16 -11.16 -31.89
N ILE A 174 -20.46 -11.75 -30.94
CA ILE A 174 -20.15 -13.16 -30.87
C ILE A 174 -20.53 -13.70 -29.48
N ASN A 175 -21.31 -14.77 -29.46
CA ASN A 175 -21.55 -15.54 -28.25
C ASN A 175 -20.54 -16.68 -28.16
N TYR A 176 -19.58 -16.60 -27.23
CA TYR A 176 -18.50 -17.59 -27.08
C TYR A 176 -18.99 -19.01 -26.76
N ASN A 177 -20.15 -19.14 -26.09
CA ASN A 177 -20.72 -20.43 -25.68
C ASN A 177 -21.47 -21.12 -26.81
N THR A 178 -22.19 -20.35 -27.63
CA THR A 178 -23.00 -20.90 -28.72
C THR A 178 -22.33 -20.77 -30.09
N GLY A 179 -21.22 -20.03 -30.19
CA GLY A 179 -20.50 -19.76 -31.42
C GLY A 179 -21.28 -18.90 -32.41
N LYS A 180 -22.37 -18.27 -31.96
CA LYS A 180 -23.25 -17.47 -32.81
C LYS A 180 -22.63 -16.09 -33.04
N VAL A 181 -22.35 -15.78 -34.29
CA VAL A 181 -21.86 -14.49 -34.79
C VAL A 181 -23.02 -13.75 -35.46
N THR A 182 -23.25 -12.50 -35.07
CA THR A 182 -24.16 -11.58 -35.73
C THR A 182 -23.35 -10.38 -36.22
N LEU A 183 -23.44 -10.05 -37.51
CA LEU A 183 -22.71 -8.94 -38.14
C LEU A 183 -23.68 -7.89 -38.67
N SER A 184 -23.32 -6.62 -38.56
CA SER A 184 -24.08 -5.47 -39.06
C SER A 184 -23.16 -4.48 -39.78
N PHE A 185 -23.37 -4.33 -41.08
CA PHE A 185 -22.59 -3.45 -41.95
C PHE A 185 -23.33 -2.14 -42.23
N GLY A 186 -22.63 -1.00 -42.17
CA GLY A 186 -23.18 0.29 -42.58
C GLY A 186 -23.35 0.44 -44.11
N THR A 187 -22.63 -0.36 -44.90
CA THR A 187 -22.75 -0.47 -46.36
C THR A 187 -22.62 -1.95 -46.73
N ALA A 188 -23.50 -2.46 -47.59
CA ALA A 188 -23.51 -3.87 -47.96
C ALA A 188 -22.16 -4.29 -48.57
N PRO A 189 -21.60 -5.46 -48.19
CA PRO A 189 -20.37 -5.97 -48.78
C PRO A 189 -20.51 -6.28 -50.28
N ASP A 190 -19.41 -6.15 -51.03
CA ASP A 190 -19.41 -6.24 -52.49
C ASP A 190 -19.89 -7.62 -52.97
N SER A 191 -20.67 -7.63 -54.06
CA SER A 191 -21.21 -8.88 -54.60
C SER A 191 -20.11 -9.85 -55.02
N SER A 192 -20.34 -11.14 -54.78
CA SER A 192 -19.40 -12.22 -55.10
C SER A 192 -18.10 -12.20 -54.27
N THR A 193 -18.07 -11.51 -53.13
CA THR A 193 -16.97 -11.59 -52.15
C THR A 193 -17.38 -12.45 -50.94
N ASN A 194 -16.43 -13.14 -50.31
CA ASN A 194 -16.71 -13.96 -49.13
C ASN A 194 -16.43 -13.15 -47.85
N ILE A 195 -17.35 -13.24 -46.90
CA ILE A 195 -17.12 -12.82 -45.52
C ILE A 195 -16.45 -13.98 -44.81
N THR A 196 -15.28 -13.73 -44.21
CA THR A 196 -14.46 -14.76 -43.57
C THR A 196 -14.23 -14.44 -42.11
N ILE A 197 -14.13 -15.48 -41.27
CA ILE A 197 -13.87 -15.37 -39.84
C ILE A 197 -12.63 -16.20 -39.46
N ASP A 198 -11.75 -15.56 -38.71
CA ASP A 198 -10.58 -16.16 -38.06
C ASP A 198 -10.85 -16.20 -36.56
N TYR A 199 -10.59 -17.33 -35.92
CA TYR A 199 -10.75 -17.46 -34.47
C TYR A 199 -9.88 -18.59 -33.93
N THR A 200 -9.54 -18.53 -32.65
CA THR A 200 -8.96 -19.68 -31.96
C THR A 200 -10.06 -20.45 -31.27
N TYR A 201 -9.99 -21.78 -31.31
CA TYR A 201 -10.83 -22.63 -30.49
C TYR A 201 -9.95 -23.49 -29.60
N ASP A 202 -10.44 -23.75 -28.40
CA ASP A 202 -9.88 -24.78 -27.55
C ASP A 202 -11.02 -25.66 -27.07
N LYS A 203 -10.85 -26.98 -27.13
CA LYS A 203 -11.86 -27.92 -26.63
C LYS A 203 -11.97 -27.89 -25.10
N VAL A 204 -11.05 -27.19 -24.44
CA VAL A 204 -11.03 -26.87 -23.02
C VAL A 204 -10.47 -25.46 -22.92
N ALA A 205 -11.15 -24.47 -22.35
CA ALA A 205 -10.63 -23.10 -22.37
C ALA A 205 -9.16 -23.06 -21.89
N VAL A 206 -8.26 -22.49 -22.71
CA VAL A 206 -6.85 -22.30 -22.33
C VAL A 206 -6.79 -21.62 -20.96
N GLY A 207 -6.25 -22.31 -19.96
CA GLY A 207 -6.04 -21.76 -18.63
C GLY A 207 -6.94 -22.32 -17.52
N ASP A 208 -7.82 -23.27 -17.81
CA ASP A 208 -8.57 -23.95 -16.75
C ASP A 208 -7.64 -24.88 -15.95
N ARG A 209 -7.28 -24.40 -14.75
CA ARG A 209 -6.58 -25.20 -13.74
C ARG A 209 -7.44 -26.43 -13.41
N ALA A 210 -6.81 -27.58 -13.19
CA ALA A 210 -7.53 -28.83 -12.86
C ALA A 210 -8.46 -28.73 -11.62
N ASP A 211 -8.29 -27.70 -10.80
CA ASP A 211 -9.10 -27.36 -9.62
C ASP A 211 -10.45 -26.69 -9.96
N GLN A 212 -10.61 -26.11 -11.16
CA GLN A 212 -11.80 -25.31 -11.53
C GLN A 212 -12.82 -26.05 -12.40
N LEU A 213 -12.42 -27.11 -13.11
CA LEU A 213 -13.32 -27.91 -13.96
C LEU A 213 -13.36 -29.37 -13.47
N PHE A 214 -14.42 -29.73 -12.74
CA PHE A 214 -14.74 -31.13 -12.47
C PHE A 214 -15.41 -31.73 -13.72
N ALA A 215 -14.61 -32.19 -14.68
CA ALA A 215 -15.14 -33.03 -15.75
C ALA A 215 -15.62 -34.37 -15.15
N HIS A 216 -16.95 -34.54 -15.03
CA HIS A 216 -17.58 -35.74 -14.46
C HIS A 216 -17.39 -37.01 -15.33
N ASN A 217 -16.75 -36.90 -16.50
CA ASN A 217 -16.68 -37.97 -17.49
C ASN A 217 -15.31 -38.67 -17.54
N TYR A 218 -14.56 -38.68 -16.44
CA TYR A 218 -13.29 -39.41 -16.38
C TYR A 218 -13.47 -40.95 -16.42
N SER A 219 -14.67 -41.46 -16.13
CA SER A 219 -14.92 -42.91 -15.96
C SER A 219 -15.84 -43.58 -16.98
N ASP A 220 -16.53 -42.83 -17.84
CA ASP A 220 -17.60 -43.38 -18.70
C ASP A 220 -17.17 -43.47 -20.17
N ASP A 221 -15.91 -43.82 -20.41
CA ASP A 221 -15.43 -44.04 -21.77
C ASP A 221 -15.53 -45.52 -22.16
N THR A 222 -16.42 -45.80 -23.11
CA THR A 222 -16.49 -47.13 -23.72
C THR A 222 -15.21 -47.37 -24.55
N PRO A 223 -14.64 -48.60 -24.59
CA PRO A 223 -13.26 -48.83 -25.05
C PRO A 223 -12.93 -48.49 -26.51
N ALA A 224 -13.87 -47.93 -27.28
CA ALA A 224 -13.77 -47.84 -28.73
C ALA A 224 -13.77 -46.43 -29.30
N ASN A 225 -14.06 -45.34 -28.55
CA ASN A 225 -14.20 -44.04 -29.24
C ASN A 225 -14.03 -42.72 -28.47
N SER A 226 -13.44 -42.67 -27.28
CA SER A 226 -12.86 -41.39 -26.82
C SER A 226 -11.42 -41.56 -26.33
N PRO A 227 -10.52 -40.61 -26.67
CA PRO A 227 -9.17 -40.61 -26.14
C PRO A 227 -9.22 -40.26 -24.65
N ALA A 228 -8.48 -41.02 -23.84
CA ALA A 228 -8.26 -40.69 -22.43
C ALA A 228 -7.79 -39.24 -22.32
N GLN A 229 -8.40 -38.48 -21.42
CA GLN A 229 -8.07 -37.08 -21.25
C GLN A 229 -6.67 -36.93 -20.61
N GLU A 230 -5.85 -36.08 -21.20
CA GLU A 230 -4.45 -35.90 -20.81
C GLU A 230 -4.30 -34.85 -19.70
N MET A 231 -3.33 -35.06 -18.80
CA MET A 231 -2.90 -34.07 -17.82
C MET A 231 -1.48 -33.60 -18.17
N ASN A 232 -1.29 -32.29 -18.21
CA ASN A 232 0.01 -31.66 -18.40
C ASN A 232 0.43 -30.94 -17.12
N VAL A 233 1.74 -30.80 -16.92
CA VAL A 233 2.33 -30.09 -15.80
C VAL A 233 3.22 -28.97 -16.34
N THR A 234 2.92 -27.74 -15.95
CA THR A 234 3.75 -26.57 -16.25
C THR A 234 4.45 -26.09 -14.99
N ILE A 235 5.70 -25.65 -15.13
CA ILE A 235 6.46 -25.05 -14.02
C ILE A 235 6.63 -23.58 -14.36
N SER A 236 6.15 -22.73 -13.47
CA SER A 236 6.26 -21.27 -13.57
C SER A 236 7.05 -20.74 -12.38
N GLY A 237 7.67 -19.56 -12.54
CA GLY A 237 8.51 -18.96 -11.51
C GLY A 237 8.28 -17.46 -11.36
N VAL A 238 8.42 -16.97 -10.13
CA VAL A 238 8.41 -15.55 -9.78
C VAL A 238 9.76 -15.16 -9.20
N ASP A 239 10.28 -14.03 -9.65
CA ASP A 239 11.56 -13.50 -9.22
C ASP A 239 11.40 -12.63 -7.98
N ILE A 240 12.30 -12.80 -7.02
CA ILE A 240 12.35 -12.07 -5.76
C ILE A 240 13.67 -11.29 -5.73
N THR A 241 13.59 -9.99 -5.53
CA THR A 241 14.77 -9.10 -5.42
C THR A 241 14.77 -8.40 -4.07
N THR A 242 15.92 -8.33 -3.42
CA THR A 242 16.05 -7.65 -2.13
C THR A 242 16.08 -6.13 -2.28
N THR A 243 15.48 -5.42 -1.33
CA THR A 243 15.62 -3.97 -1.16
C THR A 243 16.40 -3.66 0.12
N GLU A 244 17.17 -2.58 0.12
CA GLU A 244 17.99 -2.18 1.27
C GLU A 244 17.40 -0.95 1.97
N LYS A 245 17.48 -0.94 3.31
CA LYS A 245 17.15 0.22 4.16
C LYS A 245 18.33 0.56 5.06
N ALA A 246 18.74 1.82 5.04
CA ALA A 246 19.82 2.32 5.87
C ALA A 246 19.50 3.73 6.41
N LEU A 247 19.89 3.99 7.65
CA LEU A 247 19.81 5.32 8.27
C LEU A 247 21.19 5.70 8.79
N LYS A 248 21.56 6.97 8.57
CA LYS A 248 22.81 7.55 9.07
C LYS A 248 22.49 8.51 10.21
N THR A 249 23.33 8.53 11.24
CA THR A 249 23.29 9.60 12.23
C THR A 249 24.67 10.18 12.47
N ILE A 250 24.71 11.49 12.65
CA ILE A 250 25.91 12.28 12.87
C ILE A 250 25.69 13.03 14.18
N ILE A 251 26.62 12.88 15.11
CA ILE A 251 26.63 13.60 16.38
C ILE A 251 27.99 14.28 16.56
N GLN A 252 27.97 15.48 17.12
CA GLN A 252 29.18 16.23 17.44
C GLN A 252 29.76 15.75 18.78
N MET A 253 31.08 15.79 18.93
CA MET A 253 31.75 15.31 20.15
C MET A 253 31.34 16.14 21.37
N GLU A 254 31.10 17.44 21.17
CA GLU A 254 30.63 18.37 22.19
C GLU A 254 29.26 17.93 22.73
N ALA A 255 28.37 17.46 21.85
CA ALA A 255 27.06 16.95 22.25
C ALA A 255 27.18 15.63 23.02
N VAL A 256 28.14 14.76 22.70
CA VAL A 256 28.41 13.55 23.48
C VAL A 256 28.90 13.91 24.89
N GLN A 257 29.83 14.87 24.99
CA GLN A 257 30.37 15.35 26.26
C GLN A 257 29.28 16.00 27.11
N ASP A 258 28.42 16.82 26.49
CA ASP A 258 27.31 17.48 27.19
C ASP A 258 26.28 16.47 27.70
N MET A 259 25.90 15.49 26.87
CA MET A 259 24.94 14.46 27.27
C MET A 259 25.47 13.56 28.39
N TYR A 260 26.78 13.30 28.39
CA TYR A 260 27.42 12.53 29.45
C TYR A 260 27.53 13.35 30.74
N SER A 261 27.93 14.62 30.66
CA SER A 261 28.12 15.49 31.81
C SER A 261 26.81 15.90 32.48
N GLN A 262 25.76 16.19 31.70
CA GLN A 262 24.48 16.66 32.23
C GLN A 262 23.53 15.52 32.59
N PHE A 263 23.50 14.44 31.79
CA PHE A 263 22.48 13.40 31.91
C PHE A 263 23.03 12.00 32.21
N GLY A 264 24.36 11.82 32.25
CA GLY A 264 24.99 10.52 32.49
C GLY A 264 24.74 9.50 31.38
N LEU A 265 24.27 9.94 30.21
CA LEU A 265 23.96 9.08 29.08
C LEU A 265 25.09 9.06 28.07
N ARG A 266 25.31 7.90 27.43
CA ARG A 266 26.22 7.77 26.29
C ARG A 266 25.43 7.97 25.01
N ALA A 267 25.72 9.05 24.31
CA ALA A 267 24.93 9.45 23.15
C ALA A 267 25.05 8.49 21.97
N GLU A 268 26.20 7.84 21.76
CA GLU A 268 26.35 6.89 20.66
C GLU A 268 25.46 5.65 20.83
N ASN A 269 25.35 5.13 22.06
CA ASN A 269 24.57 3.94 22.36
C ASN A 269 23.06 4.21 22.22
N GLU A 270 22.59 5.35 22.72
CA GLU A 270 21.18 5.75 22.59
C GLU A 270 20.82 5.96 21.12
N LEU A 271 21.71 6.60 20.35
CA LEU A 271 21.48 6.89 18.94
C LEU A 271 21.47 5.62 18.08
N ALA A 272 22.39 4.69 18.33
CA ALA A 272 22.40 3.38 17.68
C ALA A 272 21.09 2.62 17.93
N THR A 273 20.58 2.67 19.16
CA THR A 273 19.31 2.04 19.53
C THR A 273 18.13 2.72 18.83
N ILE A 274 18.13 4.06 18.74
CA ILE A 274 17.08 4.81 18.05
C ILE A 274 17.02 4.45 16.57
N VAL A 275 18.18 4.39 15.92
CA VAL A 275 18.31 4.03 14.50
C VAL A 275 17.83 2.61 14.25
N ALA A 276 18.30 1.64 15.04
CA ALA A 276 17.90 0.25 14.88
C ALA A 276 16.38 0.05 15.03
N ASN A 277 15.78 0.70 16.03
CA ASN A 277 14.34 0.63 16.25
C ASN A 277 13.54 1.34 15.14
N GLN A 278 14.08 2.42 14.56
CA GLN A 278 13.43 3.13 13.47
C GLN A 278 13.43 2.30 12.17
N ILE A 279 14.57 1.69 11.81
CA ILE A 279 14.66 0.80 10.64
C ILE A 279 13.70 -0.38 10.80
N ARG A 280 13.70 -1.01 11.99
CA ARG A 280 12.78 -2.11 12.28
C ARG A 280 11.32 -1.70 12.09
N ARG A 281 10.90 -0.56 12.66
CA ARG A 281 9.52 -0.08 12.52
C ARG A 281 9.14 0.18 11.07
N GLU A 282 10.06 0.73 10.28
CA GLU A 282 9.79 1.02 8.88
C GLU A 282 9.56 -0.28 8.08
N ILE A 283 10.41 -1.29 8.28
CA ILE A 283 10.24 -2.62 7.67
C ILE A 283 8.90 -3.24 8.08
N GLU A 284 8.57 -3.18 9.36
CA GLU A 284 7.32 -3.74 9.89
C GLU A 284 6.08 -3.06 9.28
N ILE A 285 6.07 -1.73 9.22
CA ILE A 285 4.95 -0.98 8.62
C ILE A 285 4.84 -1.28 7.12
N GLU A 286 5.96 -1.40 6.42
CA GLU A 286 5.97 -1.78 5.00
C GLU A 286 5.32 -3.15 4.77
N ILE A 287 5.63 -4.14 5.61
CA ILE A 287 4.97 -5.45 5.56
C ILE A 287 3.47 -5.33 5.81
N ALA A 288 3.04 -4.54 6.81
CA ALA A 288 1.62 -4.33 7.08
C ALA A 288 0.88 -3.69 5.89
N TYR A 289 1.49 -2.71 5.22
CA TYR A 289 0.93 -2.12 4.01
C TYR A 289 0.90 -3.11 2.84
N ALA A 290 1.93 -3.94 2.69
CA ALA A 290 1.94 -5.00 1.68
C ALA A 290 0.81 -6.02 1.91
N LEU A 291 0.54 -6.40 3.16
CA LEU A 291 -0.58 -7.27 3.53
C LEU A 291 -1.94 -6.64 3.18
N LEU A 292 -2.12 -5.34 3.47
CA LEU A 292 -3.34 -4.62 3.13
C LEU A 292 -3.55 -4.54 1.61
N ASN A 293 -2.51 -4.19 0.85
CA ASN A 293 -2.59 -4.10 -0.61
C ASN A 293 -2.75 -5.47 -1.27
N GLY A 294 -2.25 -6.54 -0.65
CA GLY A 294 -2.41 -7.91 -1.12
C GLY A 294 -3.79 -8.53 -0.84
N ALA A 295 -4.65 -7.88 -0.04
CA ALA A 295 -5.96 -8.38 0.32
C ALA A 295 -6.97 -8.19 -0.84
N SER A 296 -7.12 -9.20 -1.70
CA SER A 296 -7.99 -9.17 -2.89
C SER A 296 -9.15 -10.18 -2.87
N ALA A 297 -9.42 -10.79 -1.72
CA ALA A 297 -10.42 -11.85 -1.61
C ALA A 297 -11.86 -11.34 -1.85
N GLY A 298 -12.18 -10.17 -1.33
CA GLY A 298 -13.49 -9.53 -1.43
C GLY A 298 -13.66 -8.54 -0.29
N ASN A 299 -14.73 -7.73 -0.33
CA ASN A 299 -15.05 -6.77 0.72
C ASN A 299 -16.44 -7.06 1.29
N VAL A 300 -16.52 -7.26 2.61
CA VAL A 300 -17.77 -7.37 3.35
C VAL A 300 -18.02 -6.05 4.07
N ASN A 301 -19.17 -5.43 3.80
CA ASN A 301 -19.56 -4.19 4.46
C ASN A 301 -20.39 -4.50 5.69
N TRP A 302 -19.93 -4.05 6.86
CA TRP A 302 -20.69 -4.10 8.11
C TRP A 302 -20.77 -2.71 8.74
N SER A 303 -21.95 -2.33 9.23
CA SER A 303 -22.19 -1.02 9.85
C SER A 303 -22.38 -1.10 11.36
N ALA A 304 -21.70 -0.20 12.07
CA ALA A 304 -21.84 -0.11 13.53
C ALA A 304 -23.17 0.47 14.00
N THR A 305 -23.83 1.27 13.16
CA THR A 305 -25.10 1.90 13.46
C THR A 305 -26.21 0.89 13.21
N VAL A 306 -27.06 0.67 14.22
CA VAL A 306 -28.24 -0.20 14.11
C VAL A 306 -29.20 0.42 13.07
N PRO A 307 -29.71 -0.35 12.09
CA PRO A 307 -30.71 0.12 11.15
C PRO A 307 -31.98 0.60 11.87
N SER A 308 -32.59 1.68 11.39
CA SER A 308 -33.84 2.22 11.94
C SER A 308 -35.11 1.48 11.48
N SER A 309 -34.97 0.37 10.76
CA SER A 309 -36.07 -0.46 10.28
C SER A 309 -36.32 -1.65 11.22
N ALA A 310 -37.58 -2.01 11.41
CA ALA A 310 -37.94 -3.27 12.06
C ALA A 310 -37.36 -4.45 11.23
N PRO A 311 -36.83 -5.51 11.88
CA PRO A 311 -36.95 -5.85 13.29
C PRO A 311 -35.91 -5.18 14.22
N TRP A 312 -34.89 -4.50 13.69
CA TRP A 312 -33.69 -4.08 14.43
C TRP A 312 -33.90 -2.98 15.48
N THR A 313 -35.00 -2.24 15.38
CA THR A 313 -35.36 -1.18 16.35
C THR A 313 -35.87 -1.71 17.69
N SER A 314 -36.30 -2.98 17.75
CA SER A 314 -36.79 -3.63 18.96
C SER A 314 -35.87 -4.74 19.48
N LEU A 315 -34.77 -5.05 18.78
CA LEU A 315 -33.77 -6.00 19.24
C LEU A 315 -32.85 -5.40 20.30
N ASN A 316 -32.28 -6.26 21.14
CA ASN A 316 -31.22 -5.86 22.05
C ASN A 316 -30.01 -5.37 21.20
N PRO A 317 -29.42 -4.20 21.49
CA PRO A 317 -28.21 -3.73 20.80
C PRO A 317 -27.05 -4.74 20.75
N LYS A 318 -27.02 -5.70 21.68
CA LYS A 318 -26.06 -6.81 21.69
C LYS A 318 -26.22 -7.75 20.49
N ASP A 319 -27.45 -8.06 20.08
CA ASP A 319 -27.72 -8.99 18.97
C ASP A 319 -27.26 -8.40 17.64
N TRP A 320 -27.42 -7.08 17.46
CA TRP A 320 -26.84 -6.38 16.30
C TRP A 320 -25.31 -6.44 16.30
N ALA A 321 -24.67 -6.30 17.47
CA ALA A 321 -23.22 -6.37 17.55
C ALA A 321 -22.68 -7.76 17.22
N GLU A 322 -23.46 -8.84 17.48
CA GLU A 322 -23.10 -10.20 17.10
C GLU A 322 -23.07 -10.41 15.57
N THR A 323 -23.87 -9.68 14.79
CA THR A 323 -23.81 -9.71 13.31
C THR A 323 -22.45 -9.30 12.73
N MET A 324 -21.61 -8.61 13.52
CA MET A 324 -20.22 -8.33 13.13
C MET A 324 -19.43 -9.63 12.96
N VAL A 325 -19.69 -10.65 13.79
CA VAL A 325 -19.04 -11.95 13.70
C VAL A 325 -19.50 -12.69 12.44
N ASP A 326 -20.79 -12.60 12.09
CA ASP A 326 -21.32 -13.18 10.86
C ASP A 326 -20.65 -12.56 9.62
N ALA A 327 -20.50 -11.23 9.60
CA ALA A 327 -19.77 -10.54 8.53
C ALA A 327 -18.30 -10.99 8.41
N MET A 328 -17.65 -11.36 9.53
CA MET A 328 -16.30 -11.93 9.52
C MET A 328 -16.27 -13.36 8.96
N ILE A 329 -17.30 -14.16 9.21
CA ILE A 329 -17.45 -15.51 8.64
C ILE A 329 -17.71 -15.43 7.13
N ASP A 330 -18.51 -14.46 6.68
CA ASP A 330 -18.71 -14.21 5.25
C ASP A 330 -17.39 -13.80 4.56
N ALA A 331 -16.58 -12.97 5.22
CA ALA A 331 -15.26 -12.58 4.72
C ALA A 331 -14.31 -13.78 4.63
N ASP A 332 -14.33 -14.69 5.60
CA ASP A 332 -13.56 -15.94 5.56
C ASP A 332 -13.99 -16.83 4.38
N THR A 333 -15.28 -16.90 4.09
CA THR A 333 -15.81 -17.69 2.96
C THR A 333 -15.29 -17.18 1.61
N PHE A 334 -15.13 -15.86 1.44
CA PHE A 334 -14.49 -15.31 0.24
C PHE A 334 -13.02 -15.71 0.10
N VAL A 335 -12.29 -15.84 1.21
CA VAL A 335 -10.91 -16.36 1.18
C VAL A 335 -10.90 -17.84 0.86
N TRP A 336 -11.80 -18.62 1.48
CA TRP A 336 -11.95 -20.05 1.24
C TRP A 336 -12.16 -20.35 -0.25
N ASN A 337 -13.07 -19.64 -0.91
CA ASN A 337 -13.37 -19.86 -2.33
C ASN A 337 -12.18 -19.60 -3.28
N LYS A 338 -11.15 -18.87 -2.83
CA LYS A 338 -9.96 -18.54 -3.63
C LYS A 338 -8.70 -19.30 -3.24
N ARG A 339 -8.55 -19.65 -1.97
CA ARG A 339 -7.33 -20.25 -1.40
C ARG A 339 -7.56 -21.66 -0.86
N TRP A 340 -8.81 -22.12 -0.76
CA TRP A 340 -9.21 -23.41 -0.19
C TRP A 340 -8.67 -23.65 1.23
N THR A 341 -8.44 -22.57 1.97
CA THR A 341 -8.05 -22.60 3.37
C THR A 341 -8.81 -21.54 4.13
N SER A 342 -9.21 -21.87 5.35
CA SER A 342 -9.78 -20.89 6.28
C SER A 342 -8.70 -19.95 6.77
N THR A 343 -9.11 -18.73 7.07
CA THR A 343 -8.31 -17.71 7.75
C THR A 343 -8.12 -18.06 9.22
N ASN A 344 -6.97 -17.70 9.75
CA ASN A 344 -6.53 -17.98 11.13
C ASN A 344 -6.18 -16.70 11.91
N TRP A 345 -6.18 -15.53 11.27
CA TRP A 345 -5.94 -14.25 11.92
C TRP A 345 -6.62 -13.12 11.14
N ALA A 346 -6.88 -12.02 11.83
CA ALA A 346 -7.37 -10.77 11.25
C ALA A 346 -6.69 -9.57 11.93
N ILE A 347 -6.41 -8.52 11.16
CA ILE A 347 -5.89 -7.24 11.68
C ILE A 347 -7.05 -6.25 11.70
N MET A 348 -7.26 -5.59 12.84
CA MET A 348 -8.39 -4.69 13.05
C MET A 348 -7.94 -3.40 13.74
N SER A 349 -8.70 -2.33 13.55
CA SER A 349 -8.47 -1.09 14.29
C SER A 349 -8.85 -1.25 15.76
N GLY A 350 -8.23 -0.46 16.64
CA GLY A 350 -8.54 -0.49 18.08
C GLY A 350 -10.04 -0.25 18.38
N ALA A 351 -10.73 0.54 17.54
CA ALA A 351 -12.16 0.76 17.67
C ALA A 351 -13.02 -0.47 17.32
N ALA A 352 -12.59 -1.27 16.33
CA ALA A 352 -13.26 -2.52 15.99
C ALA A 352 -13.01 -3.60 17.05
N VAL A 353 -11.78 -3.68 17.58
CA VAL A 353 -11.44 -4.59 18.69
C VAL A 353 -12.25 -4.25 19.95
N ALA A 354 -12.35 -2.97 20.32
CA ALA A 354 -13.16 -2.55 21.47
C ALA A 354 -14.66 -2.87 21.34
N ARG A 355 -15.15 -3.13 20.12
CA ARG A 355 -16.50 -3.65 19.90
C ARG A 355 -16.56 -5.16 20.03
N LEU A 356 -15.57 -5.88 19.49
CA LEU A 356 -15.44 -7.32 19.68
C LEU A 356 -15.32 -7.69 21.17
N GLU A 357 -14.60 -6.92 21.97
CA GLU A 357 -14.48 -7.12 23.42
C GLU A 357 -15.82 -7.06 24.18
N LYS A 358 -16.84 -6.43 23.60
CA LYS A 358 -18.19 -6.38 24.20
C LYS A 358 -19.02 -7.62 23.89
N LEU A 359 -18.58 -8.45 22.94
CA LEU A 359 -19.26 -9.68 22.54
C LEU A 359 -18.83 -10.82 23.46
N ASP A 360 -19.79 -11.68 23.82
CA ASP A 360 -19.51 -12.88 24.62
C ASP A 360 -18.65 -13.91 23.84
N SER A 361 -18.70 -13.84 22.51
CA SER A 361 -17.90 -14.67 21.62
C SER A 361 -16.42 -14.28 21.61
N PHE A 362 -15.99 -13.16 22.16
CA PHE A 362 -14.57 -12.77 22.15
C PHE A 362 -13.90 -13.07 23.49
N LYS A 363 -12.78 -13.79 23.44
CA LYS A 363 -11.91 -13.98 24.60
C LYS A 363 -10.70 -13.07 24.47
N ALA A 364 -10.70 -11.99 25.24
CA ALA A 364 -9.57 -11.07 25.33
C ALA A 364 -8.33 -11.77 25.90
N ASP A 365 -7.16 -11.45 25.36
CA ASP A 365 -5.88 -11.92 25.91
C ASP A 365 -5.56 -11.15 27.19
N VAL A 366 -5.04 -11.83 28.20
CA VAL A 366 -4.70 -11.22 29.50
C VAL A 366 -3.58 -10.16 29.37
N ASP A 367 -2.72 -10.30 28.36
CA ASP A 367 -1.66 -9.34 28.06
C ASP A 367 -2.12 -8.17 27.17
N SER A 368 -3.29 -8.27 26.52
CA SER A 368 -3.89 -7.18 25.72
C SER A 368 -4.37 -6.01 26.60
N GLN A 369 -4.64 -6.26 27.89
CA GLN A 369 -5.08 -5.23 28.83
C GLN A 369 -3.98 -4.23 29.24
N LYS A 370 -2.72 -4.51 28.89
CA LYS A 370 -1.64 -3.53 28.99
C LYS A 370 -1.79 -2.58 27.81
N ALA A 371 -1.97 -1.28 28.08
CA ALA A 371 -2.07 -0.25 27.05
C ALA A 371 -0.78 -0.20 26.21
N ASN A 372 -0.72 -1.04 25.19
CA ASN A 372 0.41 -1.20 24.30
C ASN A 372 0.17 -0.36 23.06
N LEU A 373 1.15 0.47 22.72
CA LEU A 373 1.16 1.19 21.45
C LEU A 373 1.66 0.23 20.36
N GLY A 374 0.98 0.15 19.22
CA GLY A 374 1.43 -0.65 18.07
C GLY A 374 0.50 -1.80 17.70
N LEU A 375 1.02 -2.76 16.94
CA LEU A 375 0.28 -3.96 16.55
C LEU A 375 0.49 -5.03 17.63
N THR A 376 -0.57 -5.36 18.36
CA THR A 376 -0.57 -6.40 19.38
C THR A 376 -1.69 -7.39 19.18
N ARG A 377 -1.51 -8.59 19.71
CA ARG A 377 -2.57 -9.59 19.77
C ARG A 377 -3.62 -9.16 20.80
N ALA A 378 -4.86 -9.00 20.35
CA ALA A 378 -5.96 -8.57 21.22
C ALA A 378 -6.65 -9.73 21.95
N GLY A 379 -6.77 -10.89 21.31
CA GLY A 379 -7.53 -12.02 21.82
C GLY A 379 -7.85 -13.04 20.75
N VAL A 380 -8.79 -13.93 21.07
CA VAL A 380 -9.27 -15.00 20.18
C VAL A 380 -10.80 -14.96 20.11
N LEU A 381 -11.34 -15.05 18.91
CA LEU A 381 -12.78 -15.16 18.68
C LEU A 381 -13.21 -16.63 18.83
N ARG A 382 -14.33 -16.89 19.51
CA ARG A 382 -14.79 -18.23 19.87
C ARG A 382 -14.90 -19.11 18.63
N SER A 383 -14.12 -20.19 18.63
CA SER A 383 -14.08 -21.27 17.66
C SER A 383 -13.33 -21.04 16.33
N ARG A 384 -12.33 -20.14 16.26
CA ARG A 384 -11.23 -20.19 15.27
C ARG A 384 -9.92 -19.66 15.84
#